data_AF-A0A385YZ46-F1
#
_entry.id   AF-A0A385YZ46-F1
#
_cell.length_a   1.000
_cell.length_b   1.000
_cell.length_c   1.000
_cell.angle_alpha   90.00
_cell.angle_beta   90.00
_cell.angle_gamma   90.00
#
_symmetry.space_group_name_H-M   'P 1'
#
loop_
_entity.id
_entity.type
_entity.pdbx_description
1 polymer ?
#
loop_
_entity_poly.entity_id
_entity_poly.type
_entity_poly.pdbx_seq_one_letter_code
_entity_poly.pdbx_strand_id
1 'polypeptide(L)'
;MLRALLLALAALALPVQALELKPFSASYTADWKQVPVGGSAVRSLKAEADGRWLLDFEASMLVASLSEQSTFRVEKDTFLPLTYRFNRGGLGKAKQVELDFDWNEKQILGSDRGNQVRLPLNRGLQDKSTYQVVLQHDVAAGKQSMSYQVVDGDEVETYDFRVLGEEVVETKAGLIDAIKVERVRDPTQSNRKTVLWFAKDWDYLLVRLQQVEKDGKEYQIMLQDGTVDGKPVKGRSQ
;
A
#
# COMPACT_ATOMS: atom_id res chain seq x y z
N MET A 1 10.88 -43.37 -45.43
CA MET A 1 10.39 -43.27 -44.04
C MET A 1 11.01 -42.06 -43.38
N LEU A 2 10.26 -40.98 -43.16
CA LEU A 2 10.43 -39.88 -42.17
C LEU A 2 9.48 -38.75 -42.64
N ARG A 3 8.29 -38.60 -42.03
CA ARG A 3 7.97 -37.67 -40.93
C ARG A 3 8.05 -36.19 -41.33
N ALA A 4 6.88 -35.54 -41.35
CA ALA A 4 6.71 -34.19 -40.81
C ALA A 4 5.23 -33.98 -40.46
N LEU A 5 4.86 -34.31 -39.23
CA LEU A 5 3.61 -33.84 -38.62
C LEU A 5 3.89 -32.41 -38.12
N LEU A 6 3.30 -31.40 -38.75
CA LEU A 6 3.29 -30.03 -38.24
C LEU A 6 2.28 -29.94 -37.10
N LEU A 7 2.77 -29.97 -35.85
CA LEU A 7 1.99 -29.55 -34.68
C LEU A 7 1.92 -28.02 -34.69
N ALA A 8 0.76 -27.48 -35.03
CA ALA A 8 0.43 -26.08 -34.79
C ALA A 8 0.29 -25.86 -33.28
N LEU A 9 1.33 -25.34 -32.65
CA LEU A 9 1.29 -24.86 -31.27
C LEU A 9 0.55 -23.52 -31.26
N ALA A 10 -0.78 -23.56 -31.17
CA ALA A 10 -1.56 -22.36 -30.88
C ALA A 10 -1.26 -21.95 -29.44
N ALA A 11 -0.34 -21.01 -29.26
CA ALA A 11 -0.16 -20.32 -27.99
C ALA A 11 -1.46 -19.59 -27.67
N LEU A 12 -2.28 -20.18 -26.79
CA LEU A 12 -3.35 -19.48 -26.09
C LEU A 12 -2.68 -18.37 -25.28
N ALA A 13 -2.52 -17.19 -25.89
CA ALA A 13 -2.29 -15.97 -25.14
C ALA A 13 -3.56 -15.75 -24.32
N LEU A 14 -3.56 -16.25 -23.09
CA LEU A 14 -4.57 -15.86 -22.12
C LEU A 14 -4.53 -14.33 -22.08
N PRO A 15 -5.66 -13.64 -22.31
CA PRO A 15 -5.68 -12.20 -22.10
C PRO A 15 -5.24 -11.98 -20.66
N VAL A 16 -4.15 -11.24 -20.47
CA VAL A 16 -3.81 -10.67 -19.16
C VAL A 16 -4.98 -9.74 -18.85
N GLN A 17 -5.97 -10.26 -18.12
CA GLN A 17 -7.03 -9.43 -17.60
C GLN A 17 -6.35 -8.49 -16.61
N ALA A 18 -6.39 -7.20 -16.92
CA ALA A 18 -6.00 -6.16 -15.97
C ALA A 18 -6.76 -6.42 -14.67
N LEU A 19 -6.03 -6.60 -13.58
CA LEU A 19 -6.67 -6.85 -12.30
C LEU A 19 -7.46 -5.60 -11.90
N GLU A 20 -8.79 -5.75 -11.86
CA GLU A 20 -9.69 -4.67 -11.54
C GLU A 20 -9.51 -4.25 -10.08
N LEU A 21 -9.31 -2.95 -9.86
CA LEU A 21 -9.23 -2.38 -8.53
C LEU A 21 -10.61 -2.35 -7.89
N LYS A 22 -10.73 -2.88 -6.67
CA LYS A 22 -12.00 -2.95 -5.94
C LYS A 22 -12.01 -2.06 -4.71
N PRO A 23 -13.17 -1.47 -4.37
CA PRO A 23 -13.30 -0.70 -3.15
C PRO A 23 -13.18 -1.61 -1.92
N PHE A 24 -12.63 -1.07 -0.84
CA PHE A 24 -12.55 -1.77 0.44
C PHE A 24 -12.70 -0.80 1.61
N SER A 25 -13.02 -1.36 2.77
CA SER A 25 -12.88 -0.71 4.06
C SER A 25 -12.32 -1.72 5.05
N ALA A 26 -11.29 -1.36 5.79
CA ALA A 26 -10.63 -2.25 6.75
C ALA A 26 -10.36 -1.49 8.04
N SER A 27 -10.75 -2.08 9.17
CA SER A 27 -10.38 -1.64 10.49
C SER A 27 -9.25 -2.52 11.02
N TYR A 28 -8.37 -1.92 11.81
CA TYR A 28 -7.19 -2.57 12.35
C TYR A 28 -7.06 -2.28 13.82
N THR A 29 -6.60 -3.28 14.58
CA THR A 29 -5.95 -3.00 15.86
C THR A 29 -4.58 -2.41 15.59
N ALA A 30 -4.22 -1.33 16.28
CA ALA A 30 -2.89 -0.76 16.28
C ALA A 30 -2.20 -1.12 17.61
N ASP A 31 -1.07 -1.80 17.53
CA ASP A 31 -0.29 -2.20 18.71
C ASP A 31 1.11 -1.59 18.59
N TRP A 32 1.50 -0.91 19.66
CA TRP A 32 2.87 -0.49 19.90
C TRP A 32 3.40 -1.34 21.05
N LYS A 33 4.24 -2.34 20.74
CA LYS A 33 4.64 -3.39 21.70
C LYS A 33 5.25 -2.89 23.02
N GLN A 34 5.71 -1.65 23.07
CA GLN A 34 6.33 -1.02 24.24
C GLN A 34 5.34 -0.24 25.12
N VAL A 35 4.08 -0.10 24.69
CA VAL A 35 3.05 0.66 25.41
C VAL A 35 1.79 -0.19 25.56
N PRO A 36 1.26 -0.36 26.78
CA PRO A 36 0.09 -1.22 27.04
C PRO A 36 -1.25 -0.62 26.56
N VAL A 37 -1.21 0.39 25.69
CA VAL A 37 -2.38 1.12 25.20
C VAL A 37 -2.55 0.81 23.72
N GLY A 38 -3.63 0.09 23.39
CA GLY A 38 -4.01 -0.19 22.01
C GLY A 38 -4.55 1.05 21.30
N GLY A 39 -4.29 1.15 20.01
CA GLY A 39 -4.91 2.10 19.10
C GLY A 39 -5.86 1.42 18.12
N SER A 40 -6.55 2.23 17.33
CA SER A 40 -7.30 1.76 16.18
C SER A 40 -6.78 2.44 14.92
N ALA A 41 -6.94 1.77 13.79
CA ALA A 41 -6.78 2.40 12.49
C ALA A 41 -7.89 1.96 11.54
N VAL A 42 -8.23 2.82 10.59
CA VAL A 42 -9.19 2.54 9.52
C VAL A 42 -8.53 2.91 8.21
N ARG A 43 -8.66 2.05 7.20
CA ARG A 43 -8.23 2.31 5.83
C ARG A 43 -9.39 2.05 4.87
N SER A 44 -9.61 2.92 3.90
CA SER A 44 -10.64 2.69 2.89
C SER A 44 -10.19 3.13 1.51
N LEU A 45 -10.68 2.43 0.48
CA LEU A 45 -10.50 2.77 -0.91
C LEU A 45 -11.88 2.85 -1.57
N LYS A 46 -12.17 3.98 -2.22
CA LYS A 46 -13.48 4.25 -2.84
C LYS A 46 -13.29 4.76 -4.25
N ALA A 47 -14.12 4.30 -5.18
CA ALA A 47 -14.24 4.90 -6.50
C ALA A 47 -15.08 6.18 -6.41
N GLU A 48 -14.67 7.22 -7.12
CA GLU A 48 -15.40 8.48 -7.28
C GLU A 48 -16.05 8.57 -8.65
N ALA A 49 -17.04 9.47 -8.80
CA ALA A 49 -17.89 9.56 -9.98
C ALA A 49 -17.16 9.95 -11.29
N ASP A 50 -15.95 10.49 -11.20
CA ASP A 50 -15.14 10.96 -12.33
C ASP A 50 -13.98 10.01 -12.68
N GLY A 51 -14.00 8.78 -12.17
CA GLY A 51 -12.95 7.78 -12.40
C GLY A 51 -11.72 7.95 -11.51
N ARG A 52 -11.76 8.87 -10.54
CA ARG A 52 -10.78 8.93 -9.46
C ARG A 52 -11.04 7.87 -8.39
N TRP A 53 -10.02 7.62 -7.62
CA TRP A 53 -10.04 6.79 -6.42
C TRP A 53 -9.60 7.62 -5.23
N LEU A 54 -10.31 7.48 -4.12
CA LEU A 54 -9.98 8.07 -2.83
C LEU A 54 -9.47 6.97 -1.90
N LEU A 55 -8.23 7.10 -1.44
CA LEU A 55 -7.61 6.26 -0.44
C LEU A 55 -7.46 7.05 0.85
N ASP A 56 -8.15 6.62 1.90
CA ASP A 56 -8.09 7.21 3.23
C ASP A 56 -7.43 6.25 4.22
N PHE A 57 -6.66 6.80 5.14
CA PHE A 57 -6.13 6.11 6.31
C PHE A 57 -6.20 7.02 7.53
N GLU A 58 -6.75 6.53 8.62
CA GLU A 58 -6.79 7.20 9.90
C GLU A 58 -6.28 6.25 10.98
N ALA A 59 -5.45 6.75 11.88
CA ALA A 59 -4.99 6.01 13.04
C ALA A 59 -5.07 6.89 14.28
N SER A 60 -5.51 6.30 15.39
CA SER A 60 -5.63 7.00 16.66
C SER A 60 -5.14 6.14 17.82
N MET A 61 -4.43 6.79 18.73
CA MET A 61 -4.02 6.29 20.05
C MET A 61 -4.35 7.39 21.07
N LEU A 62 -4.37 7.06 22.36
CA LEU A 62 -4.83 7.97 23.44
C LEU A 62 -4.28 9.40 23.36
N VAL A 63 -3.02 9.55 22.92
CA VAL A 63 -2.31 10.84 22.86
C VAL A 63 -1.78 11.20 21.47
N ALA A 64 -2.13 10.46 20.42
CA ALA A 64 -1.58 10.65 19.09
C ALA A 64 -2.59 10.30 18.00
N SER A 65 -2.58 11.08 16.91
CA SER A 65 -3.42 10.82 15.75
C SER A 65 -2.63 11.00 14.46
N LEU A 66 -3.06 10.28 13.43
CA LEU A 66 -2.54 10.36 12.09
C LEU A 66 -3.70 10.24 11.11
N SER A 67 -3.75 11.11 10.12
CA SER A 67 -4.61 10.96 8.94
C SER A 67 -3.78 11.10 7.67
N GLU A 68 -4.14 10.32 6.67
CA GLU A 68 -3.48 10.28 5.39
C GLU A 68 -4.55 10.05 4.32
N GLN A 69 -4.55 10.88 3.29
CA GLN A 69 -5.51 10.84 2.20
C GLN A 69 -4.78 11.01 0.88
N SER A 70 -5.09 10.14 -0.09
CA SER A 70 -4.60 10.24 -1.45
C SER A 70 -5.73 10.11 -2.44
N THR A 71 -5.72 10.96 -3.46
CA THR A 71 -6.54 10.75 -4.65
C THR A 71 -5.65 10.37 -5.82
N PHE A 72 -6.10 9.42 -6.63
CA PHE A 72 -5.38 8.97 -7.81
C PHE A 72 -6.35 8.50 -8.89
N ARG A 73 -5.83 8.26 -10.08
CA ARG A 73 -6.55 7.63 -11.19
C ARG A 73 -5.72 6.50 -11.78
N VAL A 74 -6.37 5.57 -12.46
CA VAL A 74 -5.71 4.43 -13.10
C VAL A 74 -5.84 4.57 -14.62
N GLU A 75 -4.71 4.58 -15.34
CA GLU A 75 -4.65 4.61 -16.80
C GLU A 75 -3.80 3.44 -17.32
N LYS A 76 -4.40 2.49 -18.04
CA LYS A 76 -3.67 1.35 -18.66
C LYS A 76 -2.72 0.69 -17.64
N ASP A 77 -3.27 0.34 -16.47
CA ASP A 77 -2.55 -0.21 -15.30
C ASP A 77 -1.52 0.71 -14.63
N THR A 78 -1.42 1.98 -15.04
CA THR A 78 -0.57 2.95 -14.35
C THR A 78 -1.39 3.73 -13.33
N PHE A 79 -0.96 3.70 -12.07
CA PHE A 79 -1.52 4.53 -11.00
C PHE A 79 -0.87 5.91 -11.04
N LEU A 80 -1.71 6.94 -11.11
CA LEU A 80 -1.32 8.34 -11.25
C LEU A 80 -1.89 9.13 -10.06
N PRO A 81 -1.10 9.38 -9.01
CA PRO A 81 -1.48 10.26 -7.91
C PRO A 81 -1.92 11.63 -8.41
N LEU A 82 -2.87 12.24 -7.71
CA LEU A 82 -3.40 13.57 -8.00
C LEU A 82 -3.21 14.49 -6.80
N THR A 83 -3.57 14.02 -5.61
CA THR A 83 -3.33 14.72 -4.35
C THR A 83 -2.86 13.75 -3.28
N TYR A 84 -1.99 14.24 -2.39
CA TYR A 84 -1.60 13.58 -1.17
C TYR A 84 -1.70 14.57 -0.02
N ARG A 85 -2.33 14.17 1.08
CA ARG A 85 -2.49 14.95 2.31
C ARG A 85 -2.16 14.07 3.49
N PHE A 86 -1.28 14.53 4.37
CA PHE A 86 -0.88 13.82 5.56
C PHE A 86 -0.86 14.75 6.75
N ASN A 87 -1.45 14.33 7.86
CA ASN A 87 -1.42 15.03 9.12
C ASN A 87 -1.07 14.06 10.24
N ARG A 88 -0.14 14.44 11.10
CA ARG A 88 0.16 13.73 12.35
C ARG A 88 0.19 14.73 13.49
N GLY A 89 -0.60 14.48 14.52
CA GLY A 89 -0.73 15.31 15.71
C GLY A 89 -0.55 14.52 17.02
N GLY A 90 -0.67 15.21 18.15
CA GLY A 90 -0.53 14.65 19.49
C GLY A 90 0.86 14.79 20.11
N LEU A 91 1.22 13.90 21.05
CA LEU A 91 2.50 13.91 21.76
C LEU A 91 3.65 13.51 20.84
N GLY A 92 4.21 14.49 20.13
CA GLY A 92 5.35 14.33 19.24
C GLY A 92 5.53 15.53 18.32
N LYS A 93 6.50 15.46 17.40
CA LYS A 93 6.62 16.48 16.35
C LYS A 93 5.47 16.33 15.36
N ALA A 94 4.59 17.33 15.36
CA ALA A 94 3.55 17.49 14.36
C ALA A 94 4.17 17.45 12.96
N LYS A 95 3.46 16.85 12.01
CA LYS A 95 3.87 16.81 10.61
C LYS A 95 2.62 16.99 9.75
N GLN A 96 2.70 17.94 8.83
CA GLN A 96 1.72 18.15 7.77
C GLN A 96 2.46 18.05 6.44
N VAL A 97 1.88 17.34 5.48
CA VAL A 97 2.37 17.28 4.10
C VAL A 97 1.19 17.45 3.16
N GLU A 98 1.38 18.26 2.15
CA GLU A 98 0.40 18.48 1.08
C GLU A 98 1.15 18.41 -0.24
N LEU A 99 0.73 17.54 -1.16
CA LEU A 99 1.32 17.43 -2.48
C LEU A 99 0.21 17.38 -3.52
N ASP A 100 0.38 18.14 -4.60
CA ASP A 100 -0.47 18.17 -5.77
C ASP A 100 0.35 17.74 -6.99
N PHE A 101 -0.15 16.74 -7.71
CA PHE A 101 0.52 16.11 -8.84
C PHE A 101 -0.08 16.64 -10.15
N ASP A 102 0.54 17.70 -10.70
CA ASP A 102 0.11 18.31 -11.95
C ASP A 102 0.69 17.54 -13.14
N TRP A 103 -0.13 16.67 -13.72
CA TRP A 103 0.24 15.87 -14.89
C TRP A 103 0.31 16.67 -16.20
N ASN A 104 -0.30 17.85 -16.26
CA ASN A 104 -0.24 18.72 -17.44
C ASN A 104 1.09 19.46 -17.45
N GLU A 105 1.43 20.10 -16.33
CA GLU A 105 2.69 20.85 -16.15
C GLU A 105 3.89 19.93 -15.81
N LYS A 106 3.63 18.65 -15.52
CA LYS A 106 4.63 17.64 -15.14
C LYS A 106 5.43 18.05 -13.90
N GLN A 107 4.74 18.57 -12.89
CA GLN A 107 5.33 18.99 -11.62
C GLN A 107 4.51 18.53 -10.42
N ILE A 108 5.22 18.29 -9.32
CA ILE A 108 4.61 18.16 -8.00
C ILE A 108 4.84 19.47 -7.27
N LEU A 109 3.76 20.04 -6.71
CA LEU A 109 3.79 21.26 -5.91
C LEU A 109 3.19 20.97 -4.54
N GLY A 110 3.64 21.69 -3.50
CA GLY A 110 3.03 21.56 -2.19
C GLY A 110 3.93 21.99 -1.05
N SER A 111 3.80 21.32 0.10
CA SER A 111 4.64 21.57 1.27
C SER A 111 4.88 20.33 2.14
N ASP A 112 6.04 20.27 2.81
CA ASP A 112 6.32 19.37 3.94
C ASP A 112 6.74 20.21 5.14
N ARG A 113 5.96 20.15 6.23
CA ARG A 113 6.15 20.96 7.45
C ARG A 113 6.27 22.46 7.16
N GLY A 114 5.51 22.96 6.18
CA GLY A 114 5.50 24.37 5.76
C GLY A 114 6.63 24.76 4.81
N ASN A 115 7.60 23.90 4.53
CA ASN A 115 8.60 24.14 3.49
C ASN A 115 8.02 23.80 2.12
N GLN A 116 8.24 24.67 1.13
CA GLN A 116 7.74 24.47 -0.22
C GLN A 116 8.38 23.23 -0.86
N VAL A 117 7.53 22.37 -1.46
CA VAL A 117 7.94 21.24 -2.28
C VAL A 117 7.71 21.59 -3.74
N ARG A 118 8.75 21.35 -4.56
CA ARG A 118 8.66 21.42 -6.03
C ARG A 118 9.54 20.36 -6.65
N LEU A 119 8.93 19.37 -7.30
CA LEU A 119 9.64 18.24 -7.89
C LEU A 119 9.17 17.96 -9.33
N PRO A 120 10.03 17.41 -10.21
CA PRO A 120 9.59 16.93 -11.51
C PRO A 120 8.65 15.72 -11.36
N LEU A 121 7.55 15.70 -12.12
CA LEU A 121 6.61 14.59 -12.13
C LEU A 121 6.84 13.69 -13.35
N ASN A 122 7.33 12.49 -13.09
CA ASN A 122 7.50 11.44 -14.09
C ASN A 122 6.42 10.37 -13.93
N ARG A 123 6.02 9.76 -15.06
CA ARG A 123 5.01 8.68 -15.03
C ARG A 123 5.52 7.51 -14.17
N GLY A 124 4.65 7.03 -13.29
CA GLY A 124 4.96 5.95 -12.34
C GLY A 124 5.46 6.43 -10.97
N LEU A 125 5.75 7.72 -10.79
CA LEU A 125 6.04 8.30 -9.47
C LEU A 125 4.80 8.22 -8.57
N GLN A 126 4.99 7.77 -7.34
CA GLN A 126 3.90 7.54 -6.37
C GLN A 126 4.02 8.46 -5.14
N ASP A 127 2.90 8.71 -4.47
CA ASP A 127 2.89 9.24 -3.10
C ASP A 127 3.00 8.10 -2.06
N LYS A 128 3.05 8.46 -0.77
CA LYS A 128 3.29 7.53 0.36
C LYS A 128 2.10 6.61 0.70
N SER A 129 0.91 6.85 0.15
CA SER A 129 -0.24 5.96 0.27
C SER A 129 -0.47 5.15 -1.01
N THR A 130 -0.45 5.79 -2.17
CA THR A 130 -0.80 5.17 -3.45
C THR A 130 0.17 4.05 -3.81
N TYR A 131 1.47 4.17 -3.48
CA TYR A 131 2.43 3.08 -3.72
C TYR A 131 2.00 1.76 -3.06
N GLN A 132 1.28 1.82 -1.93
CA GLN A 132 0.82 0.61 -1.23
C GLN A 132 -0.31 -0.09 -1.99
N VAL A 133 -1.13 0.66 -2.73
CA VAL A 133 -2.14 0.11 -3.63
C VAL A 133 -1.48 -0.46 -4.89
N VAL A 134 -0.48 0.22 -5.45
CA VAL A 134 0.34 -0.32 -6.54
C VAL A 134 1.02 -1.62 -6.10
N LEU A 135 1.56 -1.67 -4.88
CA LEU A 135 2.16 -2.86 -4.32
C LEU A 135 1.16 -4.00 -4.18
N GLN A 136 -0.04 -3.73 -3.65
CA GLN A 136 -1.13 -4.70 -3.57
C GLN A 136 -1.49 -5.26 -4.96
N HIS A 137 -1.63 -4.38 -5.96
CA HIS A 137 -1.93 -4.76 -7.34
C HIS A 137 -0.82 -5.62 -7.96
N ASP A 138 0.44 -5.24 -7.75
CA ASP A 138 1.61 -5.95 -8.26
C ASP A 138 1.80 -7.33 -7.62
N VAL A 139 1.54 -7.46 -6.32
CA VAL A 139 1.51 -8.76 -5.62
C VAL A 139 0.41 -9.64 -6.20
N ALA A 140 -0.75 -9.07 -6.46
CA ALA A 140 -1.87 -9.79 -7.04
C ALA A 140 -1.62 -10.23 -8.49
N ALA A 141 -0.81 -9.48 -9.23
CA ALA A 141 -0.28 -9.86 -10.54
C ALA A 141 0.86 -10.90 -10.46
N GLY A 142 1.21 -11.37 -9.25
CA GLY A 142 2.22 -12.40 -9.04
C GLY A 142 3.68 -11.92 -9.10
N LYS A 143 3.93 -10.60 -9.11
CA LYS A 143 5.29 -10.06 -9.11
C LYS A 143 6.02 -10.45 -7.82
N GLN A 144 7.29 -10.81 -7.96
CA GLN A 144 8.13 -11.27 -6.84
C GLN A 144 9.09 -10.20 -6.32
N SER A 145 9.46 -9.24 -7.17
CA SER A 145 10.30 -8.10 -6.84
C SER A 145 9.73 -6.85 -7.50
N MET A 146 9.66 -5.76 -6.74
CA MET A 146 9.05 -4.51 -7.18
C MET A 146 9.88 -3.32 -6.71
N SER A 147 9.91 -2.25 -7.50
CA SER A 147 10.63 -1.01 -7.17
C SER A 147 9.79 0.17 -7.59
N TYR A 148 9.64 1.15 -6.69
CA TYR A 148 8.82 2.34 -6.92
C TYR A 148 9.61 3.60 -6.60
N GLN A 149 9.45 4.63 -7.44
CA GLN A 149 9.83 5.99 -7.07
C GLN A 149 8.70 6.58 -6.23
N VAL A 150 9.03 7.07 -5.03
CA VAL A 150 8.05 7.58 -4.07
C VAL A 150 8.48 8.97 -3.59
N VAL A 151 7.56 9.93 -3.61
CA VAL A 151 7.78 11.25 -3.02
C VAL A 151 7.75 11.12 -1.50
N ASP A 152 8.87 11.39 -0.83
CA ASP A 152 8.96 11.39 0.64
C ASP A 152 9.42 12.76 1.15
N GLY A 153 8.45 13.61 1.43
CA GLY A 153 8.72 14.99 1.82
C GLY A 153 9.07 15.85 0.61
N ASP A 154 10.30 16.35 0.55
CA ASP A 154 10.83 17.21 -0.52
C ASP A 154 11.77 16.47 -1.48
N GLU A 155 11.89 15.15 -1.36
CA GLU A 155 12.71 14.32 -2.23
C GLU A 155 11.96 13.12 -2.82
N VAL A 156 12.57 12.48 -3.82
CA VAL A 156 12.10 11.22 -4.39
C VAL A 156 13.02 10.10 -3.93
N GLU A 157 12.45 9.13 -3.21
CA GLU A 157 13.14 7.93 -2.76
C GLU A 157 12.77 6.73 -3.64
N THR A 158 13.67 5.73 -3.69
CA THR A 158 13.38 4.43 -4.27
C THR A 158 12.96 3.44 -3.18
N TYR A 159 11.79 2.83 -3.35
CA TYR A 159 11.25 1.83 -2.43
C TYR A 159 11.27 0.46 -3.12
N ASP A 160 12.20 -0.39 -2.71
CA ASP A 160 12.33 -1.76 -3.21
C ASP A 160 11.58 -2.75 -2.32
N PHE A 161 10.94 -3.73 -2.93
CA PHE A 161 10.17 -4.77 -2.25
C PHE A 161 10.48 -6.15 -2.82
N ARG A 162 10.35 -7.17 -1.96
CA ARG A 162 10.38 -8.57 -2.39
C ARG A 162 9.34 -9.40 -1.67
N VAL A 163 8.77 -10.36 -2.39
CA VAL A 163 7.90 -11.40 -1.84
C VAL A 163 8.74 -12.41 -1.06
N LEU A 164 8.30 -12.73 0.15
CA LEU A 164 8.93 -13.73 1.03
C LEU A 164 8.25 -15.09 0.98
N GLY A 165 7.06 -15.17 0.39
CA GLY A 165 6.26 -16.37 0.26
C GLY A 165 4.87 -16.21 0.87
N GLU A 166 4.19 -17.33 1.04
CA GLU A 166 2.85 -17.38 1.63
C GLU A 166 2.94 -17.74 3.11
N GLU A 167 2.09 -17.14 3.95
CA GLU A 167 1.89 -17.59 5.32
C GLU A 167 0.44 -17.37 5.78
N VAL A 168 0.02 -18.17 6.76
CA VAL A 168 -1.27 -18.00 7.43
C VAL A 168 -1.12 -16.93 8.50
N VAL A 169 -1.93 -15.88 8.42
CA VAL A 169 -1.97 -14.77 9.39
C VAL A 169 -3.18 -14.93 10.29
N GLU A 170 -2.94 -14.99 11.60
CA GLU A 170 -3.99 -14.92 12.60
C GLU A 170 -4.45 -13.46 12.77
N THR A 171 -5.74 -13.22 12.51
CA THR A 171 -6.38 -11.90 12.62
C THR A 171 -7.66 -12.03 13.45
N LYS A 172 -8.27 -10.91 13.87
CA LYS A 172 -9.59 -11.00 14.54
C LYS A 172 -10.71 -11.38 13.57
N ALA A 173 -10.48 -11.27 12.26
CA ALA A 173 -11.39 -11.74 11.22
C ALA A 173 -11.25 -13.26 10.94
N GLY A 174 -10.31 -13.95 11.61
CA GLY A 174 -10.02 -15.39 11.44
C GLY A 174 -8.61 -15.64 10.89
N LEU A 175 -8.33 -16.89 10.51
CA LEU A 175 -7.07 -17.29 9.86
C LEU A 175 -7.12 -16.97 8.36
N ILE A 176 -6.19 -16.14 7.88
CA ILE A 176 -6.16 -15.66 6.50
C ILE A 176 -4.87 -16.11 5.80
N ASP A 177 -4.98 -16.78 4.65
CA ASP A 177 -3.85 -17.08 3.79
C ASP A 177 -3.38 -15.78 3.09
N ALA A 178 -2.12 -15.40 3.31
CA ALA A 178 -1.59 -14.12 2.84
C ALA A 178 -0.21 -14.25 2.17
N ILE A 179 0.09 -13.34 1.24
CA ILE A 179 1.42 -13.16 0.67
C ILE A 179 2.19 -12.18 1.54
N LYS A 180 3.33 -12.62 2.06
CA LYS A 180 4.26 -11.80 2.85
C LYS A 180 5.23 -11.07 1.93
N VAL A 181 5.36 -9.78 2.14
CA VAL A 181 6.24 -8.90 1.36
C VAL A 181 7.04 -8.02 2.31
N GLU A 182 8.32 -7.80 2.03
CA GLU A 182 9.12 -6.86 2.80
C GLU A 182 9.66 -5.73 1.94
N ARG A 183 9.82 -4.56 2.56
CA ARG A 183 10.59 -3.46 1.97
C ARG A 183 12.08 -3.75 2.17
N VAL A 184 12.80 -3.89 1.07
CA VAL A 184 14.24 -4.06 1.02
C VAL A 184 14.90 -2.69 1.22
N ARG A 185 15.93 -2.65 2.08
CA ARG A 185 16.76 -1.47 2.33
C ARG A 185 18.21 -1.91 2.42
N ASP A 186 19.13 -1.01 2.07
CA ASP A 186 20.55 -1.23 2.32
C ASP A 186 20.78 -1.30 3.85
N PRO A 187 21.23 -2.45 4.40
CA PRO A 187 21.44 -2.62 5.82
C PRO A 187 22.55 -1.71 6.38
N THR A 188 23.43 -1.17 5.52
CA THR A 188 24.44 -0.19 5.92
C THR A 188 23.86 1.22 6.12
N GLN A 189 22.71 1.52 5.51
CA GLN A 189 22.03 2.81 5.57
C GLN A 189 20.88 2.82 6.58
N SER A 190 20.22 1.67 6.77
CA SER A 190 19.11 1.56 7.71
C SER A 190 18.87 0.13 8.19
N ASN A 191 18.65 0.00 9.51
CA ASN A 191 18.12 -1.20 10.15
C ASN A 191 16.58 -1.24 10.23
N ARG A 192 15.87 -0.28 9.62
CA ARG A 192 14.40 -0.22 9.64
C ARG A 192 13.82 -1.39 8.87
N LYS A 193 12.86 -2.09 9.47
CA LYS A 193 12.15 -3.22 8.84
C LYS A 193 10.71 -2.83 8.58
N THR A 194 10.20 -3.21 7.41
CA THR A 194 8.77 -3.06 7.07
C THR A 194 8.34 -4.34 6.38
N VAL A 195 7.32 -5.00 6.91
CA VAL A 195 6.74 -6.23 6.36
C VAL A 195 5.23 -6.03 6.23
N LEU A 196 4.67 -6.47 5.11
CA LEU A 196 3.28 -6.35 4.74
C LEU A 196 2.73 -7.73 4.37
N TRP A 197 1.45 -7.95 4.67
CA TRP A 197 0.75 -9.20 4.35
C TRP A 197 -0.54 -8.91 3.60
N PHE A 198 -0.68 -9.51 2.43
CA PHE A 198 -1.80 -9.30 1.52
C PHE A 198 -2.65 -10.55 1.37
N ALA A 199 -3.94 -10.46 1.69
CA ALA A 199 -4.85 -11.61 1.72
C ALA A 199 -5.21 -12.14 0.33
N LYS A 200 -4.83 -13.39 0.04
CA LYS A 200 -4.98 -14.00 -1.29
C LYS A 200 -6.43 -14.02 -1.78
N ASP A 201 -7.37 -14.33 -0.88
CA ASP A 201 -8.78 -14.52 -1.22
C ASP A 201 -9.63 -13.24 -1.10
N TRP A 202 -9.02 -12.12 -0.72
CA TRP A 202 -9.71 -10.85 -0.45
C TRP A 202 -9.10 -9.69 -1.25
N ASP A 203 -8.91 -9.91 -2.55
CA ASP A 203 -8.30 -8.96 -3.50
C ASP A 203 -6.99 -8.36 -2.99
N TYR A 204 -6.19 -9.19 -2.31
CA TYR A 204 -4.90 -8.83 -1.76
C TYR A 204 -4.98 -7.66 -0.77
N LEU A 205 -6.10 -7.52 -0.05
CA LEU A 205 -6.24 -6.55 1.04
C LEU A 205 -5.07 -6.69 2.03
N LEU A 206 -4.49 -5.57 2.43
CA LEU A 206 -3.48 -5.54 3.50
C LEU A 206 -4.11 -5.98 4.82
N VAL A 207 -3.72 -7.15 5.34
CA VAL A 207 -4.27 -7.71 6.59
C VAL A 207 -3.34 -7.55 7.79
N ARG A 208 -2.06 -7.30 7.53
CA ARG A 208 -1.09 -6.98 8.57
C ARG A 208 -0.01 -6.08 7.99
N LEU A 209 0.46 -5.15 8.80
CA LEU A 209 1.71 -4.42 8.55
C LEU A 209 2.50 -4.38 9.86
N GLN A 210 3.79 -4.67 9.76
CA GLN A 210 4.73 -4.61 10.87
C GLN A 210 5.89 -3.69 10.48
N GLN A 211 6.23 -2.78 11.37
CA GLN A 211 7.33 -1.84 11.19
C GLN A 211 8.21 -1.79 12.43
N VAL A 212 9.51 -1.95 12.23
CA VAL A 212 10.53 -1.73 13.26
C VAL A 212 11.35 -0.52 12.84
N GLU A 213 11.34 0.53 13.66
CA GLU A 213 12.07 1.77 13.43
C GLU A 213 13.56 1.65 13.74
N LYS A 214 14.33 2.68 13.36
CA LYS A 214 15.79 2.71 13.61
C LYS A 214 16.15 2.63 15.10
N ASP A 215 15.31 3.20 15.95
CA ASP A 215 15.43 3.19 17.41
C ASP A 215 14.85 1.91 18.07
N GLY A 216 14.44 0.93 17.26
CA GLY A 216 13.89 -0.34 17.71
C GLY A 216 12.42 -0.30 18.12
N LYS A 217 11.74 0.85 18.01
CA LYS A 217 10.29 0.91 18.24
C LYS A 217 9.57 0.06 17.21
N GLU A 218 8.68 -0.80 17.67
CA GLU A 218 7.90 -1.71 16.82
C GLU A 218 6.43 -1.33 16.84
N TYR A 219 5.88 -1.10 15.65
CA TYR A 219 4.48 -0.81 15.39
C TYR A 219 3.89 -1.91 14.54
N GLN A 220 2.69 -2.36 14.87
CA GLN A 220 1.93 -3.26 14.01
C GLN A 220 0.48 -2.82 13.89
N ILE A 221 -0.07 -3.01 12.70
CA ILE A 221 -1.52 -3.06 12.50
C ILE A 221 -1.91 -4.48 12.07
N MET A 222 -3.04 -4.96 12.60
CA MET A 222 -3.59 -6.28 12.30
C MET A 222 -5.07 -6.13 12.01
N LEU A 223 -5.56 -6.78 10.96
CA LEU A 223 -6.95 -6.72 10.54
C LEU A 223 -7.87 -7.11 11.71
N GLN A 224 -8.81 -6.22 12.00
CA GLN A 224 -9.87 -6.48 12.93
C GLN A 224 -11.12 -6.96 12.20
N ASP A 225 -11.60 -6.15 11.25
CA ASP A 225 -12.73 -6.45 10.37
C ASP A 225 -12.62 -5.62 9.08
N GLY A 226 -13.44 -5.92 8.08
CA GLY A 226 -13.47 -5.15 6.85
C GLY A 226 -14.39 -5.71 5.80
N THR A 227 -14.45 -5.01 4.67
CA THR A 227 -15.16 -5.42 3.47
C THR A 227 -14.30 -5.20 2.23
N VAL A 228 -14.46 -6.06 1.24
CA VAL A 228 -13.92 -5.91 -0.11
C VAL A 228 -15.07 -6.07 -1.08
N ASP A 229 -15.31 -5.08 -1.93
CA ASP A 229 -16.43 -5.08 -2.88
C ASP A 229 -17.78 -5.38 -2.20
N GLY A 230 -18.00 -4.77 -1.03
CA GLY A 230 -19.20 -4.94 -0.20
C GLY A 230 -19.30 -6.29 0.53
N LYS A 231 -18.37 -7.23 0.31
CA LYS A 231 -18.37 -8.54 0.99
C LYS A 231 -17.54 -8.48 2.26
N PRO A 232 -18.05 -8.97 3.41
CA PRO A 232 -17.30 -8.97 4.66
C PRO A 232 -16.12 -9.93 4.58
N VAL A 233 -14.93 -9.44 4.96
CA VAL A 233 -13.71 -10.25 5.02
C VAL A 233 -13.85 -11.28 6.14
N LYS A 234 -13.66 -12.56 5.80
CA LYS A 234 -13.70 -13.68 6.74
C LYS A 234 -12.52 -14.61 6.49
N GLY A 235 -11.75 -14.87 7.54
CA GLY A 235 -10.78 -15.96 7.57
C GLY A 235 -11.45 -17.29 7.87
N ARG A 236 -10.67 -18.37 7.75
CA ARG A 236 -11.06 -19.69 8.23
C ARG A 236 -11.14 -19.68 9.75
N SER A 237 -12.03 -20.50 10.31
CA SER A 237 -12.03 -20.78 11.75
C SER A 237 -10.71 -21.43 12.16
N GLN A 238 -10.29 -21.18 13.40
CA GLN A 238 -9.21 -21.93 14.04
C GLN A 238 -9.61 -23.39 14.26
#